data_AF-A0A2X2T2A8-F1
#
_entry.id   AF-A0A2X2T2A8-F1
#
_cell.length_a   1.000
_cell.length_b   1.000
_cell.length_c   1.000
_cell.angle_alpha   90.00
_cell.angle_beta   90.00
_cell.angle_gamma   90.00
#
_symmetry.space_group_name_H-M   'P 1'
#
loop_
_entity.id
_entity.type
_entity.pdbx_description
1 polymer ?
#
loop_
_entity_poly.entity_id
_entity_poly.type
_entity_poly.pdbx_seq_one_letter_code
_entity_poly.pdbx_strand_id
1 'polypeptide(L)'
;MKSKFEPDEGKGRKFKNFFCIEPDHYKNDIYIYGKWELNEFKRPLLKTLWSQSRKYNNKVSIQCGDDEAPVGCVAVAIGQILAYHKRPNTIVGRKMHWENMTNIDTGDLFSNIYSFSVDDTAKEDIQYLLAHLGDKDLLAMEYTCDRGSSSGRVLEALHNLEYRSAYFTDYNNNQVISEIKNNRPLYIQGCDNVTCHAWVLDGYLLKRRTVTLVTTCDSPDDFVRMGEQTVELVHNNLGWGGRADGSNSASGWYHIGIFDTKGEKDSSNMYKSGRRDYQFYKKIIVNIK
;
A
#
# COMPACT_ATOMS: atom_id res chain seq x y z
N MET A 1 -5.78 22.69 25.19
CA MET A 1 -4.51 22.30 24.53
C MET A 1 -4.55 20.79 24.33
N LYS A 2 -4.86 20.30 23.12
CA LYS A 2 -4.97 18.86 22.83
C LYS A 2 -3.56 18.28 22.73
N SER A 3 -3.06 17.62 23.77
CA SER A 3 -1.78 16.90 23.70
C SER A 3 -2.01 15.53 23.06
N LYS A 4 -1.26 15.19 22.01
CA LYS A 4 -1.09 13.79 21.59
C LYS A 4 -0.60 12.99 22.79
N PHE A 5 -1.26 11.88 23.10
CA PHE A 5 -0.77 10.91 24.06
C PHE A 5 0.09 9.91 23.28
N GLU A 6 1.38 9.79 23.63
CA GLU A 6 2.21 8.66 23.23
C GLU A 6 2.21 7.67 24.41
N PRO A 7 1.90 6.37 24.18
CA PRO A 7 2.02 5.37 25.23
C PRO A 7 3.49 5.20 25.62
N ASP A 8 3.77 5.20 26.92
CA ASP A 8 5.13 5.10 27.48
C ASP A 8 5.55 3.62 27.53
N GLU A 9 6.38 3.20 26.56
CA GLU A 9 6.95 1.85 26.46
C GLU A 9 8.10 1.65 27.46
N GLY A 10 7.75 1.52 28.74
CA GLY A 10 8.50 0.71 29.71
C GLY A 10 9.99 1.02 29.93
N LYS A 11 10.52 2.19 29.53
CA LYS A 11 11.94 2.54 29.69
C LYS A 11 12.11 3.68 30.69
N GLY A 12 12.29 3.27 31.95
CA GLY A 12 13.00 4.06 32.97
C GLY A 12 12.27 5.31 33.44
N ARG A 13 11.53 5.17 34.54
CA ARG A 13 10.92 6.24 35.33
C ARG A 13 11.83 7.48 35.44
N LYS A 14 11.59 8.49 34.60
CA LYS A 14 11.94 9.88 34.92
C LYS A 14 10.69 10.50 35.52
N PHE A 15 10.64 10.46 36.85
CA PHE A 15 9.64 11.12 37.68
C PHE A 15 9.52 12.60 37.31
N LYS A 16 8.55 12.93 36.44
CA LYS A 16 8.08 14.29 36.22
C LYS A 16 6.56 14.23 36.12
N ASN A 17 5.94 14.86 37.12
CA ASN A 17 4.51 15.07 37.36
C ASN A 17 3.90 14.03 38.31
N PHE A 18 4.08 14.27 39.61
CA PHE A 18 3.20 13.69 40.62
C PHE A 18 1.80 14.30 40.44
N PHE A 19 0.88 13.53 39.87
CA PHE A 19 -0.54 13.89 39.76
C PHE A 19 -1.30 13.62 41.06
N CYS A 20 -0.81 12.70 41.90
CA CYS A 20 -1.23 12.55 43.29
C CYS A 20 -0.42 13.53 44.17
N ILE A 21 -1.02 14.03 45.25
CA ILE A 21 -0.42 15.00 46.19
C ILE A 21 0.91 14.47 46.76
N GLU A 22 1.04 13.16 46.95
CA GLU A 22 2.28 12.49 47.35
C GLU A 22 2.55 11.22 46.50
N PRO A 23 3.83 10.90 46.21
CA PRO A 23 4.25 9.71 45.44
C PRO A 23 3.69 8.40 45.99
N ASP A 24 3.61 8.31 47.32
CA ASP A 24 3.28 7.11 48.06
C ASP A 24 1.77 6.83 48.07
N HIS A 25 0.98 7.75 47.51
CA HIS A 25 -0.48 7.68 47.39
C HIS A 25 -0.94 7.25 45.99
N TYR A 26 -0.04 7.01 45.04
CA TYR A 26 -0.38 6.47 43.73
C TYR A 26 -0.74 4.99 43.82
N LYS A 27 -1.88 4.60 43.24
CA LYS A 27 -2.24 3.19 43.08
C LYS A 27 -1.90 2.69 41.69
N ASN A 28 -2.69 3.12 40.71
CA ASN A 28 -2.68 2.57 39.36
C ASN A 28 -3.18 3.61 38.36
N ASP A 29 -2.71 3.43 37.12
CA ASP A 29 -3.23 4.09 35.93
C ASP A 29 -4.18 3.14 35.18
N ILE A 30 -5.40 3.60 34.92
CA ILE A 30 -6.41 2.88 34.16
C ILE A 30 -6.65 3.61 32.84
N TYR A 31 -6.44 2.92 31.73
CA TYR A 31 -6.76 3.43 30.40
C TYR A 31 -8.13 2.94 29.94
N ILE A 32 -9.05 3.86 29.72
CA ILE A 32 -10.38 3.60 29.17
C ILE A 32 -10.40 4.05 27.71
N TYR A 33 -10.62 3.11 26.80
CA TYR A 33 -10.63 3.36 25.37
C TYR A 33 -12.05 3.53 24.84
N GLY A 34 -12.32 4.67 24.19
CA GLY A 34 -13.55 4.90 23.45
C GLY A 34 -13.66 4.06 22.18
N LYS A 35 -14.82 4.14 21.52
CA LYS A 35 -15.04 3.50 20.21
C LYS A 35 -14.17 4.19 19.15
N TRP A 36 -13.72 3.41 18.17
CA TRP A 36 -13.10 3.97 16.98
C TRP A 36 -14.13 4.68 16.12
N GLU A 37 -13.83 5.92 15.77
CA GLU A 37 -14.57 6.76 14.84
C GLU A 37 -13.78 6.86 13.53
N LEU A 38 -14.48 6.79 12.39
CA LEU A 38 -13.88 6.96 11.07
C LEU A 38 -13.90 8.44 10.71
N ASN A 39 -12.74 9.08 10.67
CA ASN A 39 -12.64 10.52 10.41
C ASN A 39 -12.40 10.81 8.93
N GLU A 40 -11.55 10.02 8.28
CA GLU A 40 -11.32 10.15 6.84
C GLU A 40 -11.25 8.77 6.19
N PHE A 41 -11.83 8.67 4.99
CA PHE A 41 -11.82 7.43 4.22
C PHE A 41 -11.81 7.71 2.72
N LYS A 42 -10.77 7.22 2.05
CA LYS A 42 -10.62 7.08 0.60
C LYS A 42 -10.48 5.60 0.31
N ARG A 43 -11.50 5.03 -0.33
CA ARG A 43 -11.50 3.64 -0.80
C ARG A 43 -10.30 3.40 -1.73
N PRO A 44 -9.86 2.12 -1.88
CA PRO A 44 -8.89 1.77 -2.92
C PRO A 44 -9.30 2.36 -4.26
N LEU A 45 -8.39 3.11 -4.89
CA LEU A 45 -8.60 3.74 -6.19
C LEU A 45 -8.48 2.71 -7.31
N LEU A 46 -7.56 1.73 -7.16
CA LEU A 46 -7.44 0.65 -8.12
C LEU A 46 -8.64 -0.28 -8.02
N LYS A 47 -9.16 -0.63 -9.20
CA LYS A 47 -10.14 -1.70 -9.36
C LYS A 47 -9.49 -3.03 -9.68
N THR A 48 -8.22 -3.05 -10.06
CA THR A 48 -7.51 -4.25 -10.50
C THR A 48 -6.82 -4.96 -9.33
N LEU A 49 -6.75 -6.29 -9.41
CA LEU A 49 -5.95 -7.14 -8.53
C LEU A 49 -5.14 -8.11 -9.40
N TRP A 50 -4.12 -7.59 -10.07
CA TRP A 50 -3.30 -8.35 -11.02
C TRP A 50 -2.11 -9.05 -10.37
N SER A 51 -1.53 -10.01 -11.08
CA SER A 51 -0.38 -10.81 -10.63
C SER A 51 0.70 -10.91 -11.72
N GLN A 52 1.81 -11.56 -11.40
CA GLN A 52 3.01 -11.58 -12.26
C GLN A 52 3.16 -12.83 -13.14
N SER A 53 2.45 -13.93 -12.81
CA SER A 53 2.65 -15.25 -13.43
C SER A 53 1.31 -15.90 -13.84
N ARG A 54 1.30 -17.13 -14.36
CA ARG A 54 0.11 -17.80 -14.92
C ARG A 54 -0.45 -17.06 -16.13
N LYS A 55 -1.76 -16.80 -16.18
CA LYS A 55 -2.35 -16.10 -17.33
C LYS A 55 -1.77 -14.70 -17.56
N TYR A 56 -1.05 -14.09 -16.62
CA TYR A 56 -0.50 -12.75 -16.78
C TYR A 56 0.81 -12.71 -17.60
N ASN A 57 1.64 -13.76 -17.56
CA ASN A 57 2.94 -13.82 -18.27
C ASN A 57 2.90 -14.60 -19.59
N ASN A 58 1.76 -15.14 -20.03
CA ASN A 58 1.60 -15.90 -21.29
C ASN A 58 2.15 -15.21 -22.57
N LYS A 59 2.47 -13.90 -22.55
CA LYS A 59 3.04 -13.17 -23.69
C LYS A 59 4.50 -12.75 -23.47
N VAL A 60 5.10 -13.10 -22.33
CA VAL A 60 6.53 -12.90 -22.10
C VAL A 60 7.30 -13.89 -22.96
N SER A 61 8.33 -13.42 -23.68
CA SER A 61 9.06 -14.26 -24.64
C SER A 61 10.08 -15.20 -23.98
N ILE A 62 10.48 -14.91 -22.74
CA ILE A 62 11.47 -15.69 -22.01
C ILE A 62 10.81 -16.88 -21.33
N GLN A 63 11.32 -18.08 -21.59
CA GLN A 63 10.82 -19.34 -21.04
C GLN A 63 11.58 -19.76 -19.77
N CYS A 64 10.86 -20.28 -18.79
CA CYS A 64 11.34 -20.71 -17.48
C CYS A 64 10.82 -22.11 -17.14
N GLY A 65 11.32 -23.12 -17.86
CA GLY A 65 10.82 -24.48 -17.74
C GLY A 65 9.49 -24.63 -18.48
N ASP A 66 8.43 -24.93 -17.75
CA ASP A 66 7.08 -25.17 -18.28
C ASP A 66 6.17 -23.91 -18.30
N ASP A 67 6.70 -22.75 -17.90
CA ASP A 67 6.00 -21.46 -17.84
C ASP A 67 6.93 -20.34 -18.33
N GLU A 68 6.38 -19.20 -18.74
CA GLU A 68 7.15 -18.01 -19.09
C GLU A 68 7.80 -17.35 -17.84
N ALA A 69 8.80 -16.51 -18.03
CA ALA A 69 9.31 -15.66 -16.96
C ALA A 69 8.21 -14.73 -16.41
N PRO A 70 8.16 -14.45 -15.10
CA PRO A 70 7.19 -13.50 -14.54
C PRO A 70 7.29 -12.12 -15.20
N VAL A 71 6.17 -11.42 -15.36
CA VAL A 71 6.16 -10.07 -15.98
C VAL A 71 6.95 -9.03 -15.18
N GLY A 72 7.13 -9.24 -13.88
CA GLY A 72 7.84 -8.36 -12.97
C GLY A 72 6.93 -7.42 -12.17
N CYS A 73 7.31 -7.16 -10.91
CA CYS A 73 6.52 -6.34 -9.98
C CYS A 73 6.34 -4.90 -10.49
N VAL A 74 7.36 -4.33 -11.14
CA VAL A 74 7.32 -3.00 -11.73
C VAL A 74 6.28 -2.94 -12.87
N ALA A 75 6.24 -3.94 -13.75
CA ALA A 75 5.27 -4.00 -14.84
C ALA A 75 3.84 -4.12 -14.31
N VAL A 76 3.60 -4.94 -13.28
CA VAL A 76 2.28 -5.06 -12.65
C VAL A 76 1.87 -3.75 -11.97
N ALA A 77 2.76 -3.10 -11.22
CA ALA A 77 2.44 -1.83 -10.55
C ALA A 77 2.07 -0.73 -11.56
N ILE A 78 2.88 -0.56 -12.62
CA ILE A 78 2.60 0.42 -13.67
C ILE A 78 1.34 0.03 -14.46
N GLY A 79 1.19 -1.23 -14.87
CA GLY A 79 0.02 -1.69 -15.61
C GLY A 79 -1.29 -1.40 -14.88
N GLN A 80 -1.34 -1.61 -13.57
CA GLN A 80 -2.52 -1.29 -12.76
C GLN A 80 -2.79 0.22 -12.66
N ILE A 81 -1.75 1.06 -12.57
CA ILE A 81 -1.90 2.53 -12.60
C ILE A 81 -2.39 3.02 -13.97
N LEU A 82 -1.88 2.45 -15.06
CA LEU A 82 -2.36 2.77 -16.41
C LEU A 82 -3.82 2.37 -16.60
N ALA A 83 -4.22 1.20 -16.09
CA ALA A 83 -5.60 0.74 -16.11
C ALA A 83 -6.53 1.65 -15.28
N TYR A 84 -6.04 2.20 -14.17
CA TYR A 84 -6.77 3.20 -13.38
C TYR A 84 -7.02 4.49 -14.17
N HIS A 85 -5.98 5.03 -14.81
CA HIS A 85 -6.11 6.23 -15.65
C HIS A 85 -6.78 5.96 -17.01
N LYS A 86 -6.87 4.69 -17.42
CA LYS A 86 -7.37 4.23 -18.71
C LYS A 86 -6.64 4.87 -19.89
N ARG A 87 -5.32 5.07 -19.75
CA ARG A 87 -4.47 5.74 -20.73
C ARG A 87 -3.03 5.22 -20.70
N PRO A 88 -2.32 5.22 -21.84
CA PRO A 88 -2.73 5.74 -23.16
C PRO A 88 -3.75 4.84 -23.90
N ASN A 89 -4.34 5.30 -25.00
CA ASN A 89 -5.32 4.49 -25.77
C ASN A 89 -4.69 3.26 -26.43
N THR A 90 -3.38 3.31 -26.69
CA THR A 90 -2.63 2.25 -27.34
C THR A 90 -1.33 1.98 -26.61
N ILE A 91 -0.94 0.72 -26.53
CA ILE A 91 0.36 0.27 -26.01
C ILE A 91 1.04 -0.52 -27.12
N VAL A 92 2.23 -0.09 -27.55
CA VAL A 92 3.01 -0.74 -28.63
C VAL A 92 2.15 -1.07 -29.86
N GLY A 93 1.33 -0.09 -30.30
CA GLY A 93 0.45 -0.23 -31.46
C GLY A 93 -0.85 -1.01 -31.24
N ARG A 94 -1.05 -1.69 -30.10
CA ARG A 94 -2.31 -2.35 -29.76
C ARG A 94 -3.25 -1.40 -29.02
N LYS A 95 -4.51 -1.32 -29.47
CA LYS A 95 -5.58 -0.59 -28.76
C LYS A 95 -5.95 -1.32 -27.47
N MET A 96 -6.03 -0.59 -26.37
CA MET A 96 -6.36 -1.13 -25.04
C MET A 96 -7.85 -0.94 -24.73
N HIS A 97 -8.54 -2.02 -24.36
CA HIS A 97 -9.95 -2.01 -23.93
C HIS A 97 -10.04 -1.84 -22.40
N TRP A 98 -9.56 -0.70 -21.90
CA TRP A 98 -9.40 -0.43 -20.47
C TRP A 98 -10.66 -0.68 -19.61
N GLU A 99 -11.84 -0.36 -20.13
CA GLU A 99 -13.11 -0.63 -19.42
C GLU A 99 -13.28 -2.13 -19.18
N ASN A 100 -13.11 -2.94 -20.22
CA ASN A 100 -13.28 -4.39 -20.15
C ASN A 100 -12.20 -5.03 -19.26
N MET A 101 -10.97 -4.48 -19.24
CA MET A 101 -9.87 -4.94 -18.39
C MET A 101 -10.09 -4.67 -16.90
N THR A 102 -11.02 -3.78 -16.55
CA THR A 102 -11.26 -3.31 -15.17
C THR A 102 -12.69 -3.55 -14.68
N ASN A 103 -13.50 -4.29 -15.46
CA ASN A 103 -14.85 -4.68 -15.08
C ASN A 103 -14.83 -5.57 -13.83
N ILE A 104 -15.71 -5.26 -12.88
CA ILE A 104 -15.85 -5.96 -11.60
C ILE A 104 -17.14 -6.77 -11.66
N ASP A 105 -17.05 -8.05 -11.32
CA ASP A 105 -18.21 -8.94 -11.24
C ASP A 105 -19.11 -8.55 -10.05
N THR A 106 -20.40 -8.86 -10.16
CA THR A 106 -21.35 -8.60 -9.06
C THR A 106 -20.92 -9.35 -7.79
N GLY A 107 -20.67 -8.61 -6.71
CA GLY A 107 -20.25 -9.15 -5.42
C GLY A 107 -18.73 -9.10 -5.17
N ASP A 108 -17.95 -8.80 -6.20
CA ASP A 108 -16.50 -8.64 -6.07
C ASP A 108 -16.11 -7.20 -5.72
N LEU A 109 -14.93 -7.05 -5.11
CA LEU A 109 -14.30 -5.76 -4.81
C LEU A 109 -13.31 -5.32 -5.88
N PHE A 110 -12.73 -6.28 -6.60
CA PHE A 110 -11.70 -6.07 -7.60
C PHE A 110 -11.97 -6.86 -8.89
N SER A 111 -11.28 -6.49 -9.94
CA SER A 111 -11.20 -7.16 -11.24
C SER A 111 -9.85 -7.84 -11.39
N ASN A 112 -9.82 -9.04 -11.94
CA ASN A 112 -8.58 -9.72 -12.29
C ASN A 112 -8.77 -10.53 -13.59
N ILE A 113 -7.70 -11.12 -14.14
CA ILE A 113 -7.76 -11.82 -15.44
C ILE A 113 -8.68 -13.06 -15.45
N TYR A 114 -9.11 -13.52 -14.27
CA TYR A 114 -10.02 -14.65 -14.09
C TYR A 114 -11.47 -14.21 -13.81
N SER A 115 -11.74 -12.91 -13.67
CA SER A 115 -13.10 -12.37 -13.53
C SER A 115 -13.94 -12.71 -14.77
N PHE A 116 -15.22 -13.02 -14.56
CA PHE A 116 -16.14 -13.43 -15.60
C PHE A 116 -16.43 -12.28 -16.59
N SER A 117 -16.55 -11.05 -16.09
CA SER A 117 -16.78 -9.83 -16.87
C SER A 117 -15.55 -9.34 -17.65
N VAL A 118 -14.40 -9.99 -17.47
CA VAL A 118 -13.20 -9.74 -18.29
C VAL A 118 -13.22 -10.73 -19.46
N ASP A 119 -13.63 -10.23 -20.64
CA ASP A 119 -13.70 -11.00 -21.87
C ASP A 119 -12.30 -11.40 -22.40
N ASP A 120 -12.26 -12.26 -23.42
CA ASP A 120 -10.99 -12.78 -23.93
C ASP A 120 -10.12 -11.71 -24.61
N THR A 121 -10.72 -10.67 -25.19
CA THR A 121 -9.96 -9.53 -25.74
C THR A 121 -9.30 -8.75 -24.60
N ALA A 122 -10.01 -8.52 -23.51
CA ALA A 122 -9.48 -7.86 -22.33
C ALA A 122 -8.40 -8.69 -21.62
N LYS A 123 -8.53 -10.02 -21.57
CA LYS A 123 -7.47 -10.91 -21.06
C LYS A 123 -6.20 -10.79 -21.90
N GLU A 124 -6.34 -10.82 -23.22
CA GLU A 124 -5.21 -10.59 -24.12
C GLU A 124 -4.61 -9.20 -23.97
N ASP A 125 -5.42 -8.16 -23.75
CA ASP A 125 -4.93 -6.81 -23.52
C ASP A 125 -4.12 -6.71 -22.22
N ILE A 126 -4.56 -7.37 -21.14
CA ILE A 126 -3.80 -7.44 -19.87
C ILE A 126 -2.45 -8.13 -20.10
N GLN A 127 -2.46 -9.28 -20.77
CA GLN A 127 -1.24 -10.03 -21.10
C GLN A 127 -0.28 -9.20 -21.96
N TYR A 128 -0.83 -8.55 -23.00
CA TYR A 128 -0.07 -7.76 -23.96
C TYR A 128 0.54 -6.55 -23.26
N LEU A 129 -0.25 -5.82 -22.48
CA LEU A 129 0.21 -4.70 -21.68
C LEU A 129 1.37 -5.11 -20.76
N LEU A 130 1.19 -6.14 -19.94
CA LEU A 130 2.19 -6.51 -18.94
C LEU A 130 3.49 -7.03 -19.56
N ALA A 131 3.41 -7.79 -20.66
CA ALA A 131 4.59 -8.26 -21.38
C ALA A 131 5.33 -7.08 -22.06
N HIS A 132 4.61 -6.24 -22.81
CA HIS A 132 5.22 -5.18 -23.60
C HIS A 132 5.63 -3.96 -22.80
N LEU A 133 5.10 -3.75 -21.58
CA LEU A 133 5.72 -2.83 -20.63
C LEU A 133 7.20 -3.20 -20.37
N GLY A 134 7.57 -4.48 -20.50
CA GLY A 134 8.94 -4.94 -20.36
C GLY A 134 9.85 -4.65 -21.55
N ASP A 135 9.33 -4.15 -22.67
CA ASP A 135 10.13 -3.87 -23.87
C ASP A 135 11.23 -2.84 -23.61
N LYS A 136 12.28 -2.89 -24.43
CA LYS A 136 13.49 -2.05 -24.31
C LYS A 136 13.19 -0.55 -24.31
N ASP A 137 12.14 -0.11 -24.99
CA ASP A 137 11.79 1.32 -25.08
C ASP A 137 10.92 1.80 -23.90
N LEU A 138 10.50 0.87 -23.04
CA LEU A 138 9.73 1.12 -21.83
C LEU A 138 10.56 0.71 -20.60
N LEU A 139 10.16 -0.35 -19.88
CA LEU A 139 10.85 -0.74 -18.65
C LEU A 139 12.22 -1.37 -18.93
N ALA A 140 12.49 -1.88 -20.13
CA ALA A 140 13.67 -2.69 -20.44
C ALA A 140 13.88 -3.76 -19.35
N MET A 141 12.87 -4.59 -19.17
CA MET A 141 12.78 -5.54 -18.06
C MET A 141 13.89 -6.59 -18.17
N GLU A 142 14.58 -6.81 -17.06
CA GLU A 142 15.52 -7.92 -16.91
C GLU A 142 14.77 -9.14 -16.38
N TYR A 143 14.34 -10.02 -17.30
CA TYR A 143 13.58 -11.21 -16.97
C TYR A 143 14.46 -12.28 -16.31
N THR A 144 14.01 -12.79 -15.16
CA THR A 144 14.65 -13.92 -14.47
C THR A 144 13.61 -14.92 -14.01
N CYS A 145 13.98 -16.20 -13.94
CA CYS A 145 13.08 -17.26 -13.50
C CYS A 145 12.91 -17.33 -11.97
N ASP A 146 13.92 -16.89 -11.21
CA ASP A 146 14.05 -17.28 -9.80
C ASP A 146 13.84 -16.11 -8.81
N ARG A 147 14.07 -14.86 -9.24
CA ARG A 147 14.17 -13.69 -8.33
C ARG A 147 13.21 -12.56 -8.64
N GLY A 148 12.34 -12.75 -9.64
CA GLY A 148 11.47 -11.71 -10.15
C GLY A 148 12.19 -10.81 -11.14
N SER A 149 11.45 -10.35 -12.15
CA SER A 149 11.96 -9.47 -13.19
C SER A 149 12.04 -8.03 -12.66
N SER A 150 13.14 -7.33 -12.94
CA SER A 150 13.43 -6.01 -12.38
C SER A 150 13.68 -4.95 -13.44
N SER A 151 13.45 -3.68 -13.10
CA SER A 151 13.70 -2.54 -13.99
C SER A 151 14.05 -1.29 -13.20
N GLY A 152 15.09 -0.57 -13.67
CA GLY A 152 15.45 0.76 -13.19
C GLY A 152 14.83 1.91 -14.01
N ARG A 153 14.04 1.63 -15.06
CA ARG A 153 13.57 2.61 -16.05
C ARG A 153 12.12 3.06 -15.88
N VAL A 154 11.52 2.77 -14.72
CA VAL A 154 10.11 3.05 -14.45
C VAL A 154 9.69 4.51 -14.70
N LEU A 155 10.53 5.49 -14.31
CA LEU A 155 10.20 6.90 -14.52
C LEU A 155 10.25 7.29 -16.00
N GLU A 156 11.27 6.81 -16.72
CA GLU A 156 11.41 7.03 -18.16
C GLU A 156 10.23 6.40 -18.92
N ALA A 157 9.86 5.16 -18.57
CA ALA A 157 8.70 4.49 -19.14
C ALA A 157 7.41 5.29 -18.92
N LEU A 158 7.17 5.80 -17.70
CA LEU A 158 6.03 6.67 -17.41
C LEU A 158 6.03 7.93 -18.27
N HIS A 159 7.17 8.58 -18.46
CA HIS A 159 7.29 9.77 -19.32
C HIS A 159 7.01 9.44 -20.80
N ASN A 160 7.49 8.29 -21.28
CA ASN A 160 7.19 7.78 -22.63
C ASN A 160 5.71 7.43 -22.79
N LEU A 161 5.04 7.05 -21.71
CA LEU A 161 3.59 6.78 -21.63
C LEU A 161 2.76 8.03 -21.30
N GLU A 162 3.29 9.22 -21.60
CA GLU A 162 2.62 10.53 -21.47
C GLU A 162 2.52 11.10 -20.04
N TYR A 163 2.97 10.40 -19.00
CA TYR A 163 2.97 10.87 -17.60
C TYR A 163 4.19 11.75 -17.27
N ARG A 164 4.47 12.76 -18.10
CA ARG A 164 5.70 13.57 -18.07
C ARG A 164 5.93 14.36 -16.78
N SER A 165 4.89 14.57 -16.00
CA SER A 165 4.98 15.30 -14.73
C SER A 165 5.31 14.42 -13.53
N ALA A 166 5.36 13.10 -13.72
CA ALA A 166 5.76 12.16 -12.68
C ALA A 166 7.23 12.37 -12.29
N TYR A 167 7.57 12.17 -11.02
CA TYR A 167 8.95 12.22 -10.54
C TYR A 167 9.15 11.34 -9.30
N PHE A 168 10.41 10.93 -9.09
CA PHE A 168 10.81 10.19 -7.89
C PHE A 168 11.03 11.10 -6.69
N THR A 169 10.61 10.62 -5.52
CA THR A 169 10.93 11.22 -4.22
C THR A 169 11.03 10.13 -3.17
N ASP A 170 11.68 10.44 -2.05
CA ASP A 170 11.72 9.54 -0.90
C ASP A 170 10.31 9.38 -0.29
N TYR A 171 10.08 8.23 0.34
CA TYR A 171 8.80 7.96 1.00
C TYR A 171 8.43 9.04 2.02
N ASN A 172 7.26 9.66 1.85
CA ASN A 172 6.76 10.70 2.75
C ASN A 172 5.26 10.53 2.99
N ASN A 173 4.85 10.36 4.26
CA ASN A 173 3.46 10.13 4.64
C ASN A 173 2.51 11.23 4.12
N ASN A 174 2.88 12.50 4.27
CA ASN A 174 2.04 13.62 3.85
C ASN A 174 1.85 13.63 2.33
N GLN A 175 2.89 13.27 1.59
CA GLN A 175 2.83 13.20 0.13
C GLN A 175 1.97 12.03 -0.34
N VAL A 176 2.10 10.85 0.27
CA VAL A 176 1.22 9.70 0.02
C VAL A 176 -0.25 10.07 0.27
N ILE A 177 -0.54 10.70 1.42
CA ILE A 177 -1.91 11.15 1.75
C ILE A 177 -2.41 12.15 0.71
N SER A 178 -1.58 13.14 0.33
CA SER A 178 -1.95 14.17 -0.64
C SER A 178 -2.28 13.59 -2.01
N GLU A 179 -1.45 12.69 -2.53
CA GLU A 179 -1.67 12.05 -3.83
C GLU A 179 -2.98 11.24 -3.83
N ILE A 180 -3.20 10.40 -2.81
CA ILE A 180 -4.42 9.58 -2.69
C ILE A 180 -5.66 10.46 -2.56
N LYS A 181 -5.60 11.55 -1.75
CA LYS A 181 -6.71 12.51 -1.62
C LYS A 181 -7.04 13.21 -2.93
N ASN A 182 -6.07 13.33 -3.83
CA ASN A 182 -6.25 13.88 -5.17
C ASN A 182 -6.54 12.81 -6.24
N ASN A 183 -6.94 11.59 -5.85
CA ASN A 183 -7.23 10.49 -6.76
C ASN A 183 -6.03 10.10 -7.64
N ARG A 184 -4.82 10.13 -7.10
CA ARG A 184 -3.60 9.69 -7.78
C ARG A 184 -3.00 8.49 -7.04
N PRO A 185 -3.18 7.24 -7.53
CA PRO A 185 -2.47 6.10 -6.97
C PRO A 185 -0.97 6.26 -7.23
N LEU A 186 -0.16 5.87 -6.25
CA LEU A 186 1.29 6.03 -6.32
C LEU A 186 1.97 4.71 -6.58
N TYR A 187 3.00 4.73 -7.43
CA TYR A 187 3.99 3.67 -7.43
C TYR A 187 4.89 3.83 -6.20
N ILE A 188 5.22 2.71 -5.56
CA ILE A 188 6.21 2.63 -4.49
C ILE A 188 7.13 1.44 -4.74
N GLN A 189 8.40 1.61 -4.38
CA GLN A 189 9.38 0.53 -4.33
C GLN A 189 10.16 0.56 -3.03
N GLY A 190 10.63 -0.60 -2.60
CA GLY A 190 11.51 -0.77 -1.46
C GLY A 190 12.19 -2.13 -1.49
N CYS A 191 13.22 -2.29 -0.66
CA CYS A 191 13.99 -3.51 -0.55
C CYS A 191 14.05 -3.96 0.90
N ASP A 192 14.04 -5.27 1.12
CA ASP A 192 14.52 -5.87 2.37
C ASP A 192 16.00 -6.28 2.20
N ASN A 193 16.54 -7.06 3.12
CA ASN A 193 17.94 -7.51 3.08
C ASN A 193 18.25 -8.52 1.94
N VAL A 194 17.23 -9.02 1.24
CA VAL A 194 17.30 -10.14 0.30
C VAL A 194 16.73 -9.78 -1.08
N THR A 195 15.66 -9.00 -1.14
CA THR A 195 14.93 -8.71 -2.37
C THR A 195 14.30 -7.31 -2.38
N CYS A 196 14.07 -6.81 -3.59
CA CYS A 196 13.34 -5.57 -3.83
C CYS A 196 11.97 -5.88 -4.41
N HIS A 197 11.00 -5.02 -4.12
CA HIS A 197 9.63 -5.14 -4.61
C HIS A 197 9.08 -3.78 -4.98
N ALA A 198 8.12 -3.79 -5.90
CA ALA A 198 7.37 -2.62 -6.33
C ALA A 198 5.87 -2.91 -6.28
N TRP A 199 5.09 -1.93 -5.83
CA TRP A 199 3.65 -2.06 -5.64
C TRP A 199 2.95 -0.71 -5.72
N VAL A 200 1.63 -0.68 -5.51
CA VAL A 200 0.82 0.54 -5.60
C VAL A 200 0.21 0.91 -4.25
N LEU A 201 0.22 2.20 -3.92
CA LEU A 201 -0.54 2.79 -2.82
C LEU A 201 -1.74 3.55 -3.38
N ASP A 202 -2.94 3.23 -2.92
CA ASP A 202 -4.15 3.70 -3.59
C ASP A 202 -5.36 3.91 -2.68
N GLY A 203 -5.21 3.92 -1.36
CA GLY A 203 -6.31 4.19 -0.44
C GLY A 203 -5.82 4.76 0.88
N TYR A 204 -6.67 5.52 1.57
CA TYR A 204 -6.29 6.17 2.83
C TYR A 204 -7.43 6.13 3.85
N LEU A 205 -7.11 5.86 5.10
CA LEU A 205 -8.08 5.79 6.20
C LEU A 205 -7.47 6.34 7.48
N LEU A 206 -8.17 7.27 8.11
CA LEU A 206 -7.86 7.82 9.44
C LEU A 206 -8.98 7.46 10.41
N LYS A 207 -8.63 6.78 11.50
CA LYS A 207 -9.52 6.52 12.63
C LYS A 207 -9.02 7.22 13.88
N ARG A 208 -9.95 7.66 14.73
CA ARG A 208 -9.64 8.27 16.03
C ARG A 208 -10.49 7.65 17.11
N ARG A 209 -9.97 7.62 18.34
CA ARG A 209 -10.75 7.29 19.54
C ARG A 209 -10.31 8.16 20.70
N THR A 210 -11.25 8.51 21.57
CA THR A 210 -10.93 9.11 22.86
C THR A 210 -10.24 8.07 23.74
N VAL A 211 -9.21 8.49 24.46
CA VAL A 211 -8.54 7.68 25.49
C VAL A 211 -8.59 8.46 26.79
N THR A 212 -9.18 7.87 27.83
CA THR A 212 -9.25 8.48 29.15
C THR A 212 -8.27 7.75 30.06
N LEU A 213 -7.28 8.48 30.58
CA LEU A 213 -6.41 8.03 31.67
C LEU A 213 -7.07 8.43 32.99
N VAL A 214 -7.30 7.44 33.85
CA VAL A 214 -7.72 7.63 35.23
C VAL A 214 -6.57 7.18 36.12
N THR A 215 -5.94 8.13 36.80
CA THR A 215 -4.92 7.87 37.82
C THR A 215 -5.62 7.81 39.17
N THR A 216 -5.59 6.63 39.78
CA THR A 216 -6.23 6.38 41.08
C THR A 216 -5.26 6.66 42.22
N CYS A 217 -5.72 7.41 43.24
CA CYS A 217 -4.91 7.76 44.41
C CYS A 217 -5.57 7.24 45.72
N ASP A 218 -4.80 7.15 46.82
CA ASP A 218 -5.29 6.73 48.15
C ASP A 218 -6.15 7.78 48.89
N SER A 219 -6.30 9.00 48.36
CA SER A 219 -6.96 10.13 49.01
C SER A 219 -7.47 11.14 47.97
N PRO A 220 -8.54 11.89 48.28
CA PRO A 220 -9.91 11.61 47.86
C PRO A 220 -10.21 11.82 46.36
N ASP A 221 -9.25 12.31 45.57
CA ASP A 221 -9.49 12.76 44.19
C ASP A 221 -8.72 11.90 43.19
N ASP A 222 -9.46 11.15 42.37
CA ASP A 222 -8.91 10.52 41.17
C ASP A 222 -8.60 11.61 40.12
N PHE A 223 -7.46 11.49 39.47
CA PHE A 223 -7.10 12.39 38.38
C PHE A 223 -7.53 11.81 37.04
N VAL A 224 -8.37 12.55 36.31
CA VAL A 224 -8.87 12.13 34.98
C VAL A 224 -8.30 13.03 33.89
N ARG A 225 -7.64 12.43 32.90
CA ARG A 225 -7.14 13.12 31.71
C ARG A 225 -7.67 12.46 30.45
N MET A 226 -8.25 13.27 29.57
CA MET A 226 -8.69 12.82 28.25
C MET A 226 -7.66 13.17 27.18
N GLY A 227 -7.38 12.20 26.32
CA GLY A 227 -6.56 12.32 25.13
C GLY A 227 -7.26 11.73 23.90
N GLU A 228 -6.58 11.81 22.77
CA GLU A 228 -7.03 11.25 21.49
C GLU A 228 -5.94 10.32 20.97
N GLN A 229 -6.33 9.11 20.54
CA GLN A 229 -5.47 8.20 19.80
C GLN A 229 -5.92 8.16 18.35
N THR A 230 -4.96 8.16 17.42
CA THR A 230 -5.19 8.17 15.98
C THR A 230 -4.50 6.99 15.31
N VAL A 231 -5.15 6.39 14.30
CA VAL A 231 -4.57 5.36 13.43
C VAL A 231 -4.72 5.80 11.98
N GLU A 232 -3.59 5.89 11.27
CA GLU A 232 -3.51 6.24 9.85
C GLU A 232 -3.08 5.02 9.04
N LEU A 233 -3.97 4.56 8.15
CA LEU A 233 -3.73 3.42 7.28
C LEU A 233 -3.69 3.85 5.81
N VAL A 234 -2.83 3.21 5.04
CA VAL A 234 -2.74 3.30 3.58
C VAL A 234 -3.01 1.93 2.97
N HIS A 235 -3.82 1.89 1.91
CA HIS A 235 -4.08 0.67 1.17
C HIS A 235 -2.93 0.39 0.21
N ASN A 236 -2.47 -0.86 0.19
CA ASN A 236 -1.36 -1.34 -0.62
C ASN A 236 -1.87 -2.47 -1.50
N ASN A 237 -1.68 -2.39 -2.81
CA ASN A 237 -1.90 -3.48 -3.76
C ASN A 237 -0.53 -4.04 -4.17
N LEU A 238 -0.16 -5.22 -3.65
CA LEU A 238 1.19 -5.80 -3.80
C LEU A 238 1.46 -6.43 -5.17
N GLY A 239 0.46 -6.49 -6.07
CA GLY A 239 0.64 -7.08 -7.40
C GLY A 239 0.89 -8.59 -7.39
N TRP A 240 0.36 -9.31 -6.40
CA TRP A 240 0.41 -10.78 -6.33
C TRP A 240 -0.97 -11.44 -6.53
N GLY A 241 -1.95 -10.68 -7.02
CA GLY A 241 -3.30 -11.16 -7.28
C GLY A 241 -4.07 -11.53 -6.01
N GLY A 242 -4.97 -12.50 -6.16
CA GLY A 242 -5.81 -13.03 -5.09
C GLY A 242 -7.27 -13.10 -5.51
N ARG A 243 -8.16 -13.36 -4.54
CA ARG A 243 -9.60 -13.43 -4.78
C ARG A 243 -10.18 -12.03 -4.97
N ALA A 244 -10.98 -11.88 -6.02
CA ALA A 244 -11.65 -10.63 -6.39
C ALA A 244 -12.63 -10.13 -5.30
N ASP A 245 -13.23 -11.05 -4.54
CA ASP A 245 -14.04 -10.78 -3.34
C ASP A 245 -13.26 -10.14 -2.16
N GLY A 246 -11.92 -10.08 -2.25
CA GLY A 246 -11.03 -9.51 -1.24
C GLY A 246 -10.66 -10.43 -0.07
N SER A 247 -11.28 -11.62 0.07
CA SER A 247 -11.11 -12.54 1.21
C SER A 247 -9.72 -13.18 1.31
N ASN A 248 -9.01 -13.29 0.18
CA ASN A 248 -7.61 -13.74 0.12
C ASN A 248 -6.88 -12.96 -0.98
N SER A 249 -6.73 -11.66 -0.75
CA SER A 249 -6.05 -10.75 -1.67
C SER A 249 -4.66 -10.38 -1.14
N ALA A 250 -3.71 -10.20 -2.05
CA ALA A 250 -2.42 -9.58 -1.73
C ALA A 250 -2.54 -8.04 -1.69
N SER A 251 -3.70 -7.54 -1.24
CA SER A 251 -4.03 -6.14 -1.16
C SER A 251 -4.61 -5.86 0.23
N GLY A 252 -4.23 -4.75 0.85
CA GLY A 252 -4.54 -4.57 2.27
C GLY A 252 -4.27 -3.19 2.86
N TRP A 253 -4.78 -2.98 4.07
CA TRP A 253 -4.60 -1.74 4.83
C TRP A 253 -3.46 -1.87 5.83
N TYR A 254 -2.46 -1.01 5.68
CA TYR A 254 -1.25 -1.02 6.49
C TYR A 254 -1.04 0.34 7.13
N HIS A 255 -0.40 0.38 8.30
CA HIS A 255 -0.04 1.65 8.92
C HIS A 255 0.79 2.49 7.96
N ILE A 256 0.50 3.78 7.86
CA ILE A 256 1.23 4.65 6.94
C ILE A 256 2.73 4.74 7.31
N GLY A 257 3.06 4.54 8.59
CA GLY A 257 4.43 4.43 9.07
C GLY A 257 5.01 3.01 9.04
N ILE A 258 4.37 2.02 8.39
CA ILE A 258 4.80 0.61 8.46
C ILE A 258 6.23 0.40 7.98
N PHE A 259 6.69 1.24 7.05
CA PHE A 259 8.04 1.12 6.53
C PHE A 259 9.07 1.92 7.36
N ASP A 260 8.62 2.77 8.29
CA ASP A 260 9.49 3.49 9.22
C ASP A 260 9.85 2.57 10.41
N THR A 261 11.03 1.95 10.35
CA THR A 261 11.51 1.00 11.36
C THR A 261 12.04 1.67 12.63
N LYS A 262 11.86 2.99 12.79
CA LYS A 262 12.13 3.70 14.04
C LYS A 262 10.90 3.68 14.94
N GLY A 263 11.05 3.04 16.11
CA GLY A 263 10.02 2.91 17.14
C GLY A 263 9.14 1.68 16.98
N GLU A 264 8.50 1.25 18.07
CA GLU A 264 7.44 0.24 17.99
C GLU A 264 6.23 0.85 17.27
N LYS A 265 5.59 0.09 16.40
CA LYS A 265 4.37 0.50 15.70
C LYS A 265 3.25 -0.45 16.12
N ASP A 266 2.09 0.10 16.48
CA ASP A 266 0.89 -0.67 16.79
C ASP A 266 0.64 -1.72 15.70
N SER A 267 0.23 -2.92 16.09
CA SER A 267 -0.14 -3.94 15.11
C SER A 267 -1.33 -3.45 14.27
N SER A 268 -1.19 -3.51 12.95
CA SER A 268 -2.35 -3.48 12.05
C SER A 268 -2.97 -4.89 12.10
N ASN A 269 -4.31 -4.99 12.11
CA ASN A 269 -5.04 -6.27 11.96
C ASN A 269 -4.64 -7.06 10.68
N MET A 270 -3.78 -6.49 9.83
CA MET A 270 -3.28 -7.08 8.60
C MET A 270 -1.75 -7.27 8.58
N TYR A 271 -1.09 -7.20 9.74
CA TYR A 271 0.29 -7.65 9.91
C TYR A 271 0.31 -9.17 10.12
N LYS A 272 0.30 -9.94 9.02
CA LYS A 272 1.00 -11.23 9.03
C LYS A 272 2.47 -10.86 8.88
N SER A 273 3.25 -10.97 9.94
CA SER A 273 4.71 -10.88 9.91
C SER A 273 5.25 -11.92 8.93
N GLY A 274 5.37 -11.52 7.67
CA GLY A 274 5.83 -12.37 6.59
C GLY A 274 7.22 -11.97 6.17
N ARG A 275 8.22 -12.07 7.07
CA ARG A 275 9.67 -12.11 6.76
C ARG A 275 10.31 -10.94 5.97
N ARG A 276 9.53 -9.97 5.44
CA ARG A 276 9.96 -8.90 4.52
C ARG A 276 9.28 -7.57 4.88
N ASP A 277 10.06 -6.59 5.28
CA ASP A 277 9.59 -5.26 5.73
C ASP A 277 9.84 -4.14 4.70
N TYR A 278 10.56 -4.44 3.62
CA TYR A 278 10.94 -3.52 2.53
C TYR A 278 11.44 -2.16 3.04
N GLN A 279 12.16 -2.15 4.17
CA GLN A 279 12.52 -0.92 4.89
C GLN A 279 13.59 -0.06 4.18
N PHE A 280 14.33 -0.63 3.22
CA PHE A 280 15.45 0.04 2.55
C PHE A 280 15.06 0.61 1.18
N TYR A 281 15.80 1.64 0.73
CA TYR A 281 15.68 2.26 -0.59
C TYR A 281 14.25 2.65 -1.00
N LYS A 282 13.46 3.10 -0.02
CA LYS A 282 12.04 3.39 -0.21
C LYS A 282 11.84 4.66 -1.00
N LYS A 283 11.35 4.51 -2.22
CA LYS A 283 11.03 5.61 -3.12
C LYS A 283 9.60 5.49 -3.62
N ILE A 284 8.98 6.62 -3.83
CA ILE A 284 7.66 6.73 -4.45
C ILE A 284 7.77 7.55 -5.73
N ILE A 285 6.92 7.24 -6.70
CA ILE A 285 6.67 8.10 -7.84
C ILE A 285 5.32 8.78 -7.61
N VAL A 286 5.34 10.10 -7.65
CA VAL A 286 4.20 10.97 -7.38
C VAL A 286 3.82 11.71 -8.64
N ASN A 287 2.66 12.37 -8.63
CA ASN A 287 2.18 13.22 -9.71
C ASN A 287 2.03 12.47 -11.06
N ILE A 288 1.62 11.21 -10.97
CA ILE A 288 1.22 10.40 -12.12
C ILE A 288 -0.20 10.82 -12.50
N LYS A 289 -0.34 11.62 -13.56
CA LYS A 289 -1.60 12.18 -14.05
C LYS A 289 -1.52 12.52 -15.54
#